data_AF-A0A1E1V890-F1
#
_entry.id   AF-A0A1E1V890-F1
#
_cell.length_a   1.000
_cell.length_b   1.000
_cell.length_c   1.000
_cell.angle_alpha   90.00
_cell.angle_beta   90.00
_cell.angle_gamma   90.00
#
_symmetry.space_group_name_H-M   'P 1'
#
loop_
_entity.id
_entity.type
_entity.pdbx_description
1 polymer ?
#
loop_
_entity_poly.entity_id
_entity_poly.type
_entity_poly.pdbx_seq_one_letter_code
_entity_poly.pdbx_strand_id
1 'polypeptide(L)'
;MSSASHRPGPLGNRLSVREEQIVRLLLRGKRNSEIADELSLSAKTVKGYMTTLMTKLNVRSRLEVVLASQADFSGQPSASSR
;
A
#
# COMPACT_ATOMS: atom_id res chain seq x y z
N MET A 1 -5.96 24.58 -11.35
CA MET A 1 -6.26 23.16 -11.01
C MET A 1 -5.04 22.35 -11.43
N SER A 2 -4.04 22.31 -10.57
CA SER A 2 -2.66 22.03 -10.96
C SER A 2 -2.31 20.54 -10.95
N SER A 3 -1.76 20.11 -12.09
CA SER A 3 -0.62 19.20 -12.25
C SER A 3 -0.67 17.81 -11.61
N ALA A 4 -0.52 16.78 -12.44
CA ALA A 4 0.75 16.05 -12.47
C ALA A 4 0.82 15.07 -13.66
N SER A 5 1.85 15.29 -14.46
CA SER A 5 2.34 14.49 -15.57
C SER A 5 2.57 13.02 -15.18
N HIS A 6 1.96 12.09 -15.90
CA HIS A 6 2.23 10.66 -15.79
C HIS A 6 3.28 10.27 -16.84
N ARG A 7 4.55 10.23 -16.44
CA ARG A 7 5.63 9.57 -17.20
C ARG A 7 6.15 8.41 -16.36
N PRO A 8 6.14 7.17 -16.88
CA PRO A 8 6.64 6.02 -16.14
C PRO A 8 8.17 6.00 -16.20
N GLY A 9 8.82 6.49 -15.15
CA GLY A 9 10.21 6.14 -14.84
C GLY A 9 10.26 4.88 -13.96
N PRO A 10 11.44 4.27 -13.73
CA PRO A 10 11.60 3.05 -12.92
C PRO A 10 11.31 3.21 -11.40
N LEU A 11 10.50 4.21 -11.00
CA LEU A 11 10.30 4.70 -9.64
C LEU A 11 8.81 5.08 -9.37
N GLY A 12 7.85 4.29 -9.89
CA GLY A 12 6.41 4.64 -9.92
C GLY A 12 5.54 4.24 -8.71
N ASN A 13 6.13 3.78 -7.61
CA ASN A 13 5.45 3.03 -6.53
C ASN A 13 4.97 3.85 -5.30
N ARG A 14 4.91 5.19 -5.35
CA ARG A 14 4.54 5.96 -4.15
C ARG A 14 3.04 5.90 -3.89
N LEU A 15 2.65 4.93 -3.07
CA LEU A 15 1.40 4.91 -2.35
C LEU A 15 1.20 6.26 -1.61
N SER A 16 -0.04 6.72 -1.53
CA SER A 16 -0.42 7.82 -0.65
C SER A 16 -0.21 7.42 0.80
N VAL A 17 0.00 8.39 1.70
CA VAL A 17 0.13 8.15 3.15
C VAL A 17 -0.96 7.21 3.69
N ARG A 18 -2.22 7.40 3.25
CA ARG A 18 -3.34 6.53 3.65
C ARG A 18 -3.23 5.12 3.08
N GLU A 19 -2.78 4.98 1.84
CA GLU A 19 -2.55 3.68 1.20
C GLU A 19 -1.39 2.94 1.88
N GLU A 20 -0.31 3.63 2.21
CA GLU A 20 0.83 3.08 2.98
C GLU A 20 0.42 2.63 4.39
N GLN A 21 -0.45 3.38 5.06
CA GLN A 21 -1.00 2.99 6.36
C GLN A 21 -1.80 1.70 6.24
N ILE A 22 -2.69 1.61 5.24
CA ILE A 22 -3.49 0.41 4.98
C ILE A 22 -2.60 -0.78 4.65
N VAL A 23 -1.62 -0.62 3.78
CA VAL A 23 -0.65 -1.68 3.42
C VAL A 23 0.15 -2.12 4.64
N ARG A 24 0.63 -1.21 5.50
CA ARG A 24 1.35 -1.58 6.74
C ARG A 24 0.51 -2.47 7.65
N LEU A 25 -0.76 -2.11 7.85
CA LEU A 25 -1.66 -2.93 8.67
C LEU A 25 -2.01 -4.25 7.97
N LEU A 26 -2.12 -4.23 6.64
CA LEU A 26 -2.30 -5.43 5.81
C LEU A 26 -1.16 -6.44 6.01
N LEU A 27 0.08 -5.95 5.98
CA LEU A 27 1.31 -6.73 6.18
C LEU A 27 1.41 -7.32 7.59
N ARG A 28 0.79 -6.66 8.57
CA ARG A 28 0.64 -7.19 9.95
C ARG A 28 -0.46 -8.25 10.07
N GLY A 29 -1.12 -8.64 8.97
CA GLY A 29 -2.18 -9.65 8.97
C GLY A 29 -3.56 -9.13 9.35
N LYS A 30 -3.75 -7.80 9.49
CA LYS A 30 -5.02 -7.21 9.92
C LYS A 30 -6.12 -7.31 8.87
N ARG A 31 -7.33 -7.66 9.27
CA ARG A 31 -8.51 -7.69 8.37
C ARG A 31 -9.00 -6.29 8.07
N ASN A 32 -9.78 -6.11 7.01
CA ASN A 32 -10.27 -4.79 6.61
C ASN A 32 -11.09 -4.08 7.70
N SER A 33 -11.80 -4.82 8.54
CA SER A 33 -12.54 -4.27 9.69
C SER A 33 -11.59 -3.76 10.79
N GLU A 34 -10.49 -4.49 11.06
CA GLU A 34 -9.49 -4.04 12.05
C GLU A 34 -8.70 -2.84 11.54
N ILE A 35 -8.34 -2.85 10.25
CA ILE A 35 -7.71 -1.70 9.57
C ILE A 35 -8.63 -0.49 9.62
N ALA A 36 -9.93 -0.69 9.44
CA ALA A 36 -10.93 0.37 9.52
C ALA A 36 -10.96 0.96 10.92
N ASP A 37 -10.98 0.12 11.96
CA ASP A 37 -10.94 0.54 13.36
C ASP A 37 -9.66 1.34 13.68
N GLU A 38 -8.49 0.80 13.34
CA GLU A 38 -7.18 1.43 13.60
C GLU A 38 -6.98 2.76 12.87
N LEU A 39 -7.60 2.96 11.72
CA LEU A 39 -7.50 4.19 10.93
C LEU A 39 -8.68 5.14 11.09
N SER A 40 -9.65 4.78 11.94
CA SER A 40 -10.94 5.48 12.11
C SER A 40 -11.66 5.69 10.77
N LEU A 41 -11.71 4.64 9.96
CA LEU A 41 -12.37 4.58 8.66
C LEU A 41 -13.52 3.58 8.70
N SER A 42 -14.35 3.55 7.65
CA SER A 42 -15.31 2.47 7.44
C SER A 42 -14.65 1.30 6.69
N ALA A 43 -15.09 0.07 6.97
CA ALA A 43 -14.69 -1.11 6.21
C ALA A 43 -14.95 -0.97 4.70
N LYS A 44 -16.00 -0.22 4.30
CA LYS A 44 -16.27 0.10 2.90
C LYS A 44 -15.16 0.98 2.29
N THR A 45 -14.70 1.97 3.05
CA THR A 45 -13.60 2.86 2.65
C THR A 45 -12.30 2.07 2.48
N VAL A 46 -11.98 1.19 3.44
CA VAL A 46 -10.80 0.31 3.34
C VAL A 46 -10.88 -0.63 2.13
N LYS A 47 -12.07 -1.19 1.82
CA LYS A 47 -12.28 -1.97 0.59
C LYS A 47 -12.02 -1.14 -0.67
N GLY A 48 -12.47 0.12 -0.71
CA GLY A 48 -12.19 1.04 -1.81
C GLY A 48 -10.69 1.26 -2.01
N TYR A 49 -9.97 1.56 -0.92
CA TYR A 49 -8.52 1.67 -0.95
C TYR A 49 -7.83 0.39 -1.41
N MET A 50 -8.30 -0.79 -0.98
CA MET A 50 -7.78 -2.08 -1.45
C MET A 50 -7.93 -2.25 -2.96
N THR A 51 -9.07 -1.87 -3.54
CA THR A 51 -9.26 -1.89 -5.00
C THR A 51 -8.27 -0.97 -5.69
N THR A 52 -8.11 0.27 -5.20
CA THR A 52 -7.15 1.22 -5.76
C THR A 52 -5.71 0.71 -5.66
N LEU A 53 -5.35 0.10 -4.52
CA LEU A 53 -4.05 -0.53 -4.30
C LEU A 53 -3.80 -1.69 -5.27
N MET A 54 -4.78 -2.55 -5.47
CA MET A 54 -4.71 -3.65 -6.44
C MET A 54 -4.48 -3.13 -7.87
N THR A 55 -5.20 -2.09 -8.27
CA THR A 55 -5.01 -1.46 -9.58
C THR A 55 -3.62 -0.81 -9.70
N LYS A 56 -3.16 -0.09 -8.68
CA LYS A 56 -1.84 0.58 -8.69
C LYS A 56 -0.67 -0.39 -8.74
N LEU A 57 -0.76 -1.47 -7.99
CA LEU A 57 0.27 -2.51 -7.92
C LEU A 57 0.14 -3.54 -9.06
N ASN A 58 -0.90 -3.42 -9.90
CA ASN A 58 -1.24 -4.33 -10.98
C ASN A 58 -1.39 -5.80 -10.50
N VAL A 59 -2.09 -5.98 -9.39
CA VAL A 59 -2.34 -7.27 -8.73
C VAL A 59 -3.83 -7.55 -8.60
N ARG A 60 -4.19 -8.83 -8.40
CA ARG A 60 -5.59 -9.27 -8.39
C ARG A 60 -6.09 -9.77 -7.05
N SER A 61 -5.17 -10.03 -6.12
CA SER A 61 -5.52 -10.59 -4.81
C SER A 61 -4.84 -9.82 -3.68
N ARG A 62 -5.47 -9.86 -2.50
CA ARG A 62 -4.88 -9.33 -1.27
C ARG A 62 -3.51 -9.94 -0.99
N LEU A 63 -3.34 -11.25 -1.26
CA LEU A 63 -2.04 -11.91 -1.10
C LEU A 63 -1.00 -11.32 -2.05
N GLU A 64 -1.37 -11.06 -3.29
CA GLU A 64 -0.47 -10.42 -4.25
C GLU A 64 -0.13 -8.98 -3.83
N VAL A 65 -1.08 -8.22 -3.23
CA VAL A 65 -0.77 -6.90 -2.63
C VAL A 65 0.29 -7.02 -1.54
N VAL A 66 0.17 -8.01 -0.65
CA VAL A 66 1.15 -8.28 0.41
C VAL A 66 2.51 -8.61 -0.21
N LEU A 67 2.57 -9.51 -1.20
CA LEU A 67 3.81 -9.92 -1.86
C LEU A 67 4.48 -8.75 -2.60
N ALA A 68 3.72 -8.00 -3.39
CA ALA A 68 4.19 -6.83 -4.12
C ALA A 68 4.70 -5.73 -3.17
N SER A 69 4.02 -5.54 -2.04
CA SER A 69 4.46 -4.56 -1.03
C SER A 69 5.73 -5.01 -0.31
N GLN A 70 5.88 -6.30 0.00
CA GLN A 70 7.09 -6.84 0.63
C GLN A 70 8.32 -6.72 -0.27
N ALA A 71 8.16 -6.88 -1.59
CA ALA A 71 9.25 -6.69 -2.55
C ALA A 71 9.77 -5.24 -2.53
N ASP A 72 8.89 -4.25 -2.41
CA ASP A 72 9.27 -2.84 -2.29
C ASP A 72 9.96 -2.54 -0.93
N PHE A 73 9.46 -3.13 0.16
CA PHE A 73 10.08 -3.00 1.49
C PHE A 73 11.38 -3.80 1.67
N SER A 74 11.72 -4.73 0.77
CA SER A 74 12.99 -5.46 0.79
C SER A 74 14.20 -4.59 0.42
N GLY A 75 13.96 -3.35 -0.03
CA GLY A 75 14.98 -2.33 -0.29
C GLY A 75 15.38 -1.48 0.93
N GLN A 76 15.13 -1.90 2.18
CA GLN A 76 15.82 -1.30 3.32
C GLN A 76 17.18 -1.99 3.51
N PRO A 77 18.31 -1.36 3.14
CA PRO A 77 19.58 -1.73 3.73
C PRO A 77 19.48 -1.37 5.22
N SER A 78 19.16 -2.37 6.05
CA SER A 78 19.55 -2.35 7.44
C SER A 78 21.07 -2.52 7.49
N ALA A 79 21.79 -1.51 7.01
CA ALA A 79 23.18 -1.29 7.31
C ALA A 79 23.18 -0.18 8.36
N SER A 80 22.81 -0.55 9.60
CA SER A 80 23.50 0.02 10.75
C SER A 80 24.97 -0.35 10.56
N SER A 81 25.71 0.52 9.88
CA SER A 81 27.16 0.54 9.89
C SER A 81 27.56 0.82 11.34
N ARG A 82 28.11 -0.20 11.98
CA ARG A 82 28.75 -0.12 13.27
C ARG A 82 30.25 0.07 13.07
#